data_AF-A0A1G0HDJ1-F1
#
_entry.id   AF-A0A1G0HDJ1-F1
#
_cell.length_a   1.000
_cell.length_b   1.000
_cell.length_c   1.000
_cell.angle_alpha   90.00
_cell.angle_beta   90.00
_cell.angle_gamma   90.00
#
_symmetry.space_group_name_H-M   'P 1'
#
loop_
_entity.id
_entity.type
_entity.pdbx_description
1 polymer ?
#
loop_
_entity_poly.entity_id
_entity_poly.type
_entity_poly.pdbx_seq_one_letter_code
_entity_poly.pdbx_strand_id
1 'polypeptide(L)'
;MAIKDAFKVSWKTFFNPTAWFGYESFKSNNRMIGWLLRGLLFLSQPEQHETFEEAIQRLNLTDVDLRDTEQTYRVYAWFFVILGVAALVFGLYLLFHHGMFLSLLLSLSAMALFLSQAFKYHFWAFQIKHRKLGCTYREWRRGSPNKGPMA
;
A
#
# COMPACT_ATOMS: atom_id res chain seq x y z
N MET A 1 -49.66 -20.25 -8.02
CA MET A 1 -49.06 -19.47 -6.92
C MET A 1 -47.67 -19.02 -7.35
N ALA A 2 -47.55 -17.88 -8.05
CA ALA A 2 -46.23 -17.39 -8.52
C ALA A 2 -46.18 -15.85 -8.69
N ILE A 3 -47.32 -15.23 -8.94
CA ILE A 3 -47.41 -13.77 -9.16
C ILE A 3 -47.31 -12.98 -7.84
N LYS A 4 -47.83 -13.54 -6.73
CA LYS A 4 -47.78 -12.89 -5.41
C LYS A 4 -46.36 -12.82 -4.84
N ASP A 5 -45.52 -13.80 -5.14
CA ASP A 5 -44.13 -13.83 -4.65
C ASP A 5 -43.23 -12.90 -5.46
N ALA A 6 -43.44 -12.79 -6.79
CA ALA A 6 -42.74 -11.83 -7.63
C ALA A 6 -43.00 -10.36 -7.18
N PHE A 7 -44.25 -10.04 -6.83
CA PHE A 7 -44.60 -8.70 -6.33
C PHE A 7 -44.03 -8.40 -4.94
N LYS A 8 -43.94 -9.43 -4.08
CA LYS A 8 -43.38 -9.31 -2.72
C LYS A 8 -41.85 -9.17 -2.72
N VAL A 9 -41.17 -9.78 -3.71
CA VAL A 9 -39.73 -9.59 -3.95
C VAL A 9 -39.45 -8.17 -4.47
N SER A 10 -40.29 -7.65 -5.36
CA SER A 10 -40.18 -6.29 -5.88
C SER A 10 -40.20 -5.24 -4.75
N TRP A 11 -41.23 -5.25 -3.89
CA TRP A 11 -41.39 -4.19 -2.87
C TRP A 11 -40.28 -4.16 -1.81
N LYS A 12 -39.75 -5.32 -1.40
CA LYS A 12 -38.63 -5.39 -0.43
C LYS A 12 -37.29 -4.92 -1.02
N THR A 13 -37.08 -5.08 -2.33
CA THR A 13 -35.88 -4.58 -3.02
C THR A 13 -35.96 -3.06 -3.26
N PHE A 14 -37.16 -2.52 -3.44
CA PHE A 14 -37.39 -1.07 -3.61
C PHE A 14 -37.44 -0.26 -2.30
N PHE A 15 -37.54 -0.90 -1.13
CA PHE A 15 -37.55 -0.19 0.17
C PHE A 15 -36.49 -0.76 1.12
N ASN A 16 -35.24 -0.84 0.65
CA ASN A 16 -34.11 -1.26 1.47
C ASN A 16 -32.98 -0.21 1.36
N PRO A 17 -33.12 0.95 2.03
CA PRO A 17 -32.18 2.07 1.89
C PRO A 17 -30.75 1.70 2.29
N THR A 18 -30.59 0.74 3.21
CA THR A 18 -29.30 0.16 3.61
C THR A 18 -28.67 -0.70 2.51
N ALA A 19 -29.47 -1.40 1.70
CA ALA A 19 -28.99 -2.17 0.55
C ALA A 19 -28.62 -1.26 -0.63
N TRP A 20 -29.37 -0.17 -0.88
CA TRP A 20 -29.06 0.81 -1.93
C TRP A 20 -27.76 1.56 -1.67
N PHE A 21 -27.50 1.91 -0.41
CA PHE A 21 -26.23 2.52 -0.03
C PHE A 21 -25.09 1.49 0.07
N GLY A 22 -25.38 0.20 -0.07
CA GLY A 22 -24.40 -0.87 0.11
C GLY A 22 -23.78 -0.83 1.52
N TYR A 23 -24.57 -0.49 2.55
CA TYR A 23 -24.08 -0.29 3.92
C TYR A 23 -23.31 -1.51 4.45
N GLU A 24 -23.75 -2.72 4.12
CA GLU A 24 -23.06 -3.95 4.50
C GLU A 24 -21.69 -4.07 3.80
N SER A 25 -21.60 -3.72 2.52
CA SER A 25 -20.32 -3.66 1.78
C SER A 25 -19.41 -2.56 2.31
N PHE A 26 -19.97 -1.40 2.69
CA PHE A 26 -19.19 -0.31 3.27
C PHE A 26 -18.66 -0.69 4.67
N LYS A 27 -19.47 -1.34 5.50
CA LYS A 27 -19.10 -1.80 6.85
C LYS A 27 -18.03 -2.90 6.81
N SER A 28 -18.13 -3.85 5.88
CA SER A 28 -17.11 -4.89 5.72
C SER A 28 -15.79 -4.31 5.19
N ASN A 29 -15.84 -3.44 4.18
CA ASN A 29 -14.66 -2.75 3.63
C ASN A 29 -13.98 -1.87 4.68
N ASN A 30 -14.75 -1.12 5.48
CA ASN A 30 -14.17 -0.23 6.49
C ASN A 30 -13.50 -1.00 7.63
N ARG A 31 -14.01 -2.19 7.99
CA ARG A 31 -13.32 -3.09 8.94
C ARG A 31 -11.99 -3.60 8.39
N MET A 32 -11.93 -3.95 7.09
CA MET A 32 -10.71 -4.39 6.44
C MET A 32 -9.67 -3.26 6.39
N ILE A 33 -10.09 -2.04 6.05
CA ILE A 33 -9.24 -0.85 6.08
C ILE A 33 -8.70 -0.60 7.49
N GLY A 34 -9.54 -0.71 8.52
CA GLY A 34 -9.13 -0.59 9.91
C GLY A 34 -8.11 -1.66 10.34
N TRP A 35 -8.28 -2.91 9.90
CA TRP A 35 -7.32 -3.98 10.19
C TRP A 35 -5.98 -3.75 9.50
N LEU A 36 -5.98 -3.33 8.23
CA LEU A 36 -4.76 -2.98 7.49
C LEU A 36 -4.04 -1.79 8.12
N LEU A 37 -4.78 -0.75 8.52
CA LEU A 37 -4.22 0.41 9.20
C LEU A 37 -3.62 0.06 10.56
N ARG A 38 -4.27 -0.82 11.33
CA ARG A 38 -3.70 -1.34 12.59
C ARG A 38 -2.44 -2.16 12.33
N GLY A 39 -2.40 -3.02 11.31
CA GLY A 39 -1.19 -3.77 10.94
C GLY A 39 -0.03 -2.87 10.49
N LEU A 40 -0.33 -1.72 9.89
CA LEU A 40 0.69 -0.74 9.48
C LEU A 40 1.17 0.17 10.63
N LEU A 41 0.33 0.47 11.62
CA LEU A 41 0.67 1.36 12.73
C LEU A 41 1.25 0.62 13.94
N PHE A 42 0.79 -0.60 14.20
CA PHE A 42 1.33 -1.47 15.22
C PHE A 42 2.37 -2.40 14.57
N LEU A 43 3.52 -1.83 14.22
CA LEU A 43 4.71 -2.64 13.95
C LEU A 43 5.00 -3.43 15.22
N SER A 44 4.83 -4.75 15.17
CA SER A 44 5.32 -5.66 16.20
C SER A 44 6.80 -5.33 16.39
N GLN A 45 7.16 -4.81 17.58
CA GLN A 45 8.56 -4.53 17.87
C GLN A 45 9.30 -5.86 17.77
N PRO A 46 10.29 -6.00 16.87
CA PRO A 46 11.05 -7.23 16.83
C PRO A 46 11.72 -7.40 18.20
N GLU A 47 11.41 -8.52 18.84
CA GLU A 47 11.92 -8.94 20.16
C GLU A 47 13.45 -9.11 20.16
N GLN A 48 14.08 -9.04 18.98
CA GLN A 48 15.52 -9.11 18.78
C GLN A 48 16.01 -7.89 17.98
N HIS A 49 16.91 -7.11 18.58
CA HIS A 49 17.80 -6.20 17.88
C HIS A 49 18.84 -7.03 17.11
N GLU A 50 18.44 -7.73 16.04
CA GLU A 50 19.41 -8.32 15.12
C GLU A 50 20.12 -7.17 14.38
N THR A 51 21.44 -7.13 14.47
CA THR A 51 22.26 -6.20 13.71
C THR A 51 22.28 -6.63 12.23
N PHE A 52 22.51 -5.68 11.32
CA PHE A 52 22.55 -5.96 9.87
C PHE A 52 23.59 -7.04 9.50
N GLU A 53 24.65 -7.15 10.31
CA GLU A 53 25.73 -8.13 10.16
C GLU A 53 25.29 -9.55 10.55
N GLU A 54 24.52 -9.70 11.63
CA GLU A 54 23.91 -10.98 12.01
C GLU A 54 22.86 -11.45 10.99
N ALA A 55 22.08 -10.51 10.42
CA ALA A 55 21.13 -10.81 9.36
C ALA A 55 21.83 -11.27 8.06
N ILE A 56 22.96 -10.64 7.70
CA ILE A 56 23.77 -11.08 6.55
C ILE A 56 24.35 -12.48 6.79
N GLN A 57 24.89 -12.73 7.98
CA GLN A 57 25.45 -14.04 8.33
C GLN A 57 24.38 -15.14 8.32
N ARG A 58 23.17 -14.84 8.80
CA ARG A 58 22.03 -15.78 8.77
C ARG A 58 21.51 -16.04 7.35
N LEU A 59 21.40 -15.00 6.52
CA LEU A 59 20.92 -15.13 5.15
C LEU A 59 22.01 -15.54 4.14
N ASN A 60 23.27 -15.63 4.58
CA ASN A 60 24.43 -16.02 3.76
C ASN A 60 24.54 -15.18 2.47
N LEU A 61 24.24 -13.88 2.58
CA LEU A 61 24.20 -12.97 1.44
C LEU A 61 25.60 -12.43 1.13
N THR A 62 26.00 -12.50 -0.13
CA THR A 62 27.24 -11.89 -0.60
C THR A 62 27.03 -10.37 -0.76
N ASP A 63 28.10 -9.57 -0.60
CA ASP A 63 28.07 -8.13 -0.89
C ASP A 63 27.61 -7.80 -2.32
N VAL A 64 27.80 -8.73 -3.26
CA VAL A 64 27.34 -8.63 -4.65
C VAL A 64 25.82 -8.75 -4.74
N ASP A 65 25.23 -9.75 -4.08
CA ASP A 65 23.78 -9.99 -4.06
C ASP A 65 23.01 -8.83 -3.43
N LEU A 66 23.60 -8.18 -2.42
CA LEU A 66 23.04 -6.99 -1.77
C LEU A 66 22.94 -5.80 -2.73
N ARG A 67 23.96 -5.59 -3.57
CA ARG A 67 23.97 -4.48 -4.54
C ARG A 67 22.98 -4.72 -5.68
N ASP A 68 22.90 -5.95 -6.18
CA ASP A 68 21.93 -6.31 -7.22
C ASP A 68 20.49 -6.19 -6.70
N THR A 69 20.26 -6.61 -5.46
CA THR A 69 18.97 -6.47 -4.78
C THR A 69 18.59 -5.00 -4.57
N GLU A 70 19.54 -4.14 -4.14
CA GLU A 70 19.32 -2.70 -4.01
C GLU A 70 18.87 -2.08 -5.34
N GLN A 71 19.61 -2.36 -6.42
CA GLN A 71 19.29 -1.82 -7.74
C GLN A 71 17.92 -2.29 -8.22
N THR A 72 17.62 -3.57 -8.02
CA THR A 72 16.32 -4.16 -8.37
C THR A 72 15.17 -3.49 -7.61
N TYR A 73 15.32 -3.24 -6.31
CA TYR A 73 14.29 -2.53 -5.52
C TYR A 73 14.11 -1.08 -5.96
N ARG A 74 15.17 -0.38 -6.39
CA ARG A 74 15.05 0.97 -6.94
C ARG A 74 14.29 0.96 -8.27
N VAL A 75 14.53 -0.03 -9.13
CA VAL A 75 13.77 -0.20 -10.39
C VAL A 75 12.29 -0.47 -10.09
N TYR A 76 11.98 -1.35 -9.13
CA TYR A 76 10.59 -1.60 -8.73
C TYR A 76 9.91 -0.36 -8.16
N ALA A 77 10.61 0.43 -7.34
CA ALA A 77 10.06 1.68 -6.81
C ALA A 77 9.65 2.63 -7.94
N TRP A 78 10.52 2.83 -8.94
CA TRP A 78 10.20 3.64 -10.12
C TRP A 78 9.07 3.06 -10.96
N PHE A 79 9.06 1.74 -11.15
CA PHE A 79 7.98 1.06 -11.88
C PHE A 79 6.61 1.33 -11.25
N PHE A 80 6.48 1.21 -9.92
CA PHE A 80 5.23 1.51 -9.22
C PHE A 80 4.86 2.99 -9.28
N VAL A 81 5.82 3.92 -9.25
CA VAL A 81 5.55 5.36 -9.45
C VAL A 81 4.98 5.62 -10.84
N ILE A 82 5.61 5.08 -11.88
CA ILE A 82 5.14 5.23 -13.27
C ILE A 82 3.73 4.65 -13.42
N LEU A 83 3.49 3.47 -12.84
CA LEU A 83 2.17 2.83 -12.89
C LEU A 83 1.10 3.65 -12.14
N GLY A 84 1.45 4.24 -11.00
CA GLY A 84 0.57 5.15 -10.26
C GLY A 84 0.23 6.41 -11.04
N VAL A 85 1.22 7.01 -11.72
CA VAL A 85 0.99 8.18 -12.60
C VAL A 85 0.12 7.78 -13.79
N ALA A 86 0.40 6.65 -14.44
CA ALA A 86 -0.40 6.15 -15.56
C ALA A 86 -1.87 5.91 -15.16
N ALA A 87 -2.10 5.33 -13.97
CA ALA A 87 -3.45 5.15 -13.42
C ALA A 87 -4.17 6.50 -13.21
N LEU A 88 -3.48 7.51 -12.66
CA LEU A 88 -4.07 8.84 -12.47
C LEU A 88 -4.40 9.52 -13.80
N VAL A 89 -3.49 9.47 -14.78
CA VAL A 89 -3.71 10.03 -16.12
C VAL A 89 -4.91 9.36 -16.79
N PHE A 90 -5.03 8.04 -16.68
CA PHE A 90 -6.17 7.31 -17.20
C PHE A 90 -7.48 7.72 -16.50
N GLY A 91 -7.47 7.88 -15.18
CA GLY A 91 -8.61 8.39 -14.42
C GLY A 91 -9.05 9.80 -14.84
N LEU A 92 -8.10 10.70 -15.06
CA LEU A 92 -8.36 12.04 -15.58
C LEU A 92 -8.93 12.00 -17.00
N TYR A 93 -8.39 11.14 -17.86
CA TYR A 93 -8.94 10.94 -19.21
C TYR A 93 -10.41 10.50 -19.18
N LEU A 94 -10.76 9.54 -18.31
CA LEU A 94 -12.16 9.10 -18.14
C LEU A 94 -13.05 10.23 -17.58
N LEU A 95 -12.53 11.03 -16.66
CA LEU A 95 -13.26 12.17 -16.11
C LEU A 95 -13.58 13.21 -17.18
N PHE A 96 -12.60 13.64 -17.97
CA PHE A 96 -12.79 14.68 -18.98
C PHE A 96 -13.64 14.21 -20.17
N HIS A 97 -13.54 12.93 -20.55
CA HIS A 97 -14.25 12.42 -21.73
C HIS A 97 -15.65 11.87 -21.42
N HIS A 98 -15.84 11.26 -20.24
CA HIS A 98 -17.10 10.58 -19.88
C HIS A 98 -17.80 11.21 -18.66
N GLY A 99 -17.24 12.24 -18.03
CA GLY A 99 -17.82 12.89 -16.85
C GLY A 99 -17.90 12.00 -15.60
N MET A 100 -17.23 10.85 -15.60
CA MET A 100 -17.33 9.86 -14.53
C MET A 100 -16.43 10.22 -13.33
N PHE A 101 -17.00 10.93 -12.35
CA PHE A 101 -16.28 11.32 -11.12
C PHE A 101 -15.77 10.11 -10.31
N LEU A 102 -16.52 9.00 -10.31
CA LEU A 102 -16.10 7.75 -9.66
C LEU A 102 -14.79 7.20 -10.22
N SER A 103 -14.51 7.39 -11.51
CA SER A 103 -13.27 6.95 -12.15
C SER A 103 -12.06 7.70 -11.61
N LEU A 104 -12.21 8.99 -11.29
CA LEU A 104 -11.15 9.79 -10.65
C LEU A 104 -10.87 9.25 -9.24
N LEU A 105 -11.91 9.01 -8.43
CA LEU A 105 -11.76 8.51 -7.06
C LEU A 105 -11.09 7.12 -7.03
N LEU A 106 -11.47 6.24 -7.97
CA LEU A 106 -10.87 4.93 -8.12
C LEU A 106 -9.39 5.02 -8.52
N SER A 107 -9.08 5.91 -9.47
CA SER A 107 -7.70 6.10 -9.95
C SER A 107 -6.80 6.74 -8.90
N LEU A 108 -7.32 7.68 -8.10
CA LEU A 108 -6.63 8.22 -6.93
C LEU A 108 -6.35 7.13 -5.89
N SER A 109 -7.33 6.25 -5.65
CA SER A 109 -7.17 5.13 -4.72
C SER A 109 -6.11 4.14 -5.22
N ALA A 110 -6.13 3.81 -6.52
CA ALA A 110 -5.12 2.97 -7.16
C ALA A 110 -3.72 3.60 -7.10
N MET A 111 -3.60 4.91 -7.39
CA MET A 111 -2.36 5.67 -7.29
C MET A 111 -1.81 5.60 -5.85
N ALA A 112 -2.64 5.79 -4.83
CA ALA A 112 -2.22 5.72 -3.43
C ALA A 112 -1.67 4.33 -3.06
N LEU A 113 -2.29 3.25 -3.56
CA LEU A 113 -1.79 1.89 -3.37
C LEU A 113 -0.43 1.68 -4.04
N PHE A 114 -0.27 2.15 -5.28
CA PHE A 114 1.02 2.07 -5.97
C PHE A 114 2.11 2.91 -5.30
N LEU A 115 1.78 4.12 -4.83
CA LEU A 115 2.72 4.96 -4.07
C LEU A 115 3.14 4.30 -2.75
N SER A 116 2.23 3.62 -2.06
CA SER A 116 2.54 2.86 -0.85
C SER A 116 3.56 1.75 -1.13
N GLN A 117 3.37 1.00 -2.23
CA GLN A 117 4.36 -0.01 -2.66
C GLN A 117 5.68 0.62 -3.06
N ALA A 118 5.66 1.70 -3.85
CA ALA A 118 6.87 2.42 -4.26
C ALA A 118 7.68 2.90 -3.05
N PHE A 119 7.01 3.45 -2.04
CA PHE A 119 7.62 3.87 -0.78
C PHE A 119 8.28 2.69 -0.06
N LYS A 120 7.59 1.54 0.05
CA LYS A 120 8.14 0.33 0.67
C LYS A 120 9.44 -0.12 -0.01
N TYR A 121 9.46 -0.25 -1.33
CA TYR A 121 10.66 -0.67 -2.06
C TYR A 121 11.79 0.36 -1.98
N HIS A 122 11.46 1.65 -2.05
CA HIS A 122 12.44 2.72 -1.90
C HIS A 122 13.05 2.75 -0.48
N PHE A 123 12.24 2.45 0.53
CA PHE A 123 12.69 2.35 1.92
C PHE A 123 13.60 1.14 2.14
N TRP A 124 13.26 -0.03 1.56
CA TRP A 124 14.14 -1.21 1.60
C TRP A 124 15.49 -0.98 0.91
N ALA A 125 15.50 -0.33 -0.26
CA ALA A 125 16.74 0.05 -0.92
C ALA A 125 17.59 0.98 -0.03
N PHE A 126 16.95 1.92 0.68
CA PHE A 126 17.64 2.81 1.63
C PHE A 126 18.25 2.04 2.82
N GLN A 127 17.54 1.06 3.38
CA GLN A 127 18.04 0.24 4.49
C GLN A 127 19.26 -0.61 4.08
N ILE A 128 19.22 -1.20 2.88
CA ILE A 128 20.33 -1.98 2.32
C ILE A 128 21.54 -1.08 2.08
N LYS A 129 21.34 0.09 1.46
CA LYS A 129 22.41 1.05 1.17
C LYS A 129 23.12 1.53 2.43
N HIS A 130 22.39 1.73 3.53
CA HIS A 130 22.94 2.22 4.79
C HIS A 130 23.33 1.11 5.77
N ARG A 131 23.18 -0.17 5.41
CA ARG A 131 23.53 -1.33 6.24
C ARG A 131 22.99 -1.24 7.68
N LYS A 132 21.79 -0.67 7.84
CA LYS A 132 21.13 -0.46 9.14
C LYS A 132 19.68 -0.93 9.09
N LEU A 133 19.38 -1.97 9.88
CA LEU A 133 18.03 -2.40 10.18
C LEU A 133 17.47 -1.44 11.26
N GLY A 134 16.27 -0.89 11.04
CA GLY A 134 15.63 0.02 12.00
C GLY A 134 15.77 1.53 11.73
N CYS A 135 16.15 1.98 10.52
CA CYS A 135 16.09 3.40 10.19
C CYS A 135 14.70 4.00 10.43
N THR A 136 14.63 5.17 11.05
CA THR A 136 13.35 5.85 11.30
C THR A 136 12.88 6.58 10.03
N TYR A 137 11.56 6.75 9.84
CA TYR A 137 11.02 7.55 8.72
C TYR A 137 11.61 8.96 8.61
N ARG A 138 11.92 9.59 9.77
CA ARG A 138 12.62 10.88 9.83
C ARG A 138 14.01 10.85 9.18
N GLU A 139 14.73 9.74 9.32
CA GLU A 139 16.08 9.55 8.77
C GLU A 139 16.02 9.30 7.27
N TRP A 140 15.05 8.50 6.81
CA TRP A 140 14.77 8.29 5.40
C TRP A 140 14.47 9.61 4.67
N ARG A 141 13.60 10.45 5.25
CA ARG A 141 13.26 11.76 4.66
C ARG A 141 14.47 12.69 4.56
N ARG A 142 15.42 12.58 5.50
CA ARG A 142 16.65 13.39 5.50
C ARG A 142 17.69 12.92 4.48
N GLY A 143 17.52 11.71 3.93
CA GLY A 143 18.46 11.12 2.97
C GLY A 143 19.81 10.71 3.59
N SER A 144 19.91 10.69 4.92
CA SER A 144 21.11 10.28 5.65
C SER A 144 20.72 9.74 7.02
N PRO A 145 21.18 8.53 7.41
CA PRO A 145 20.99 8.03 8.77
C PRO A 145 21.74 8.95 9.73
N ASN A 146 21.14 9.25 10.88
CA ASN A 146 21.84 10.03 11.89
C ASN A 146 23.03 9.19 12.40
N LYS A 147 24.22 9.79 12.49
CA LYS A 147 25.36 9.15 13.15
C LYS A 147 25.12 9.20 14.67
N GLY A 148 24.22 8.35 15.18
CA GLY A 148 24.21 8.00 16.60
C GLY A 148 25.56 7.36 16.98
N PRO A 149 26.03 7.56 18.22
CA PRO A 149 27.43 7.33 18.59
C PRO A 149 27.83 5.90 18.25
N MET A 150 28.97 5.76 17.57
CA MET A 150 29.63 4.47 17.44
C MET A 150 29.91 3.98 18.86
N ALA A 151 29.27 2.88 19.25
CA ALA A 151 29.69 2.09 20.39
C ALA A 151 30.98 1.36 20.02
#